data_AF-A0A820J467-F1
#
_entry.id   AF-A0A820J467-F1
#
_cell.length_a   1.000
_cell.length_b   1.000
_cell.length_c   1.000
_cell.angle_alpha   90.00
_cell.angle_beta   90.00
_cell.angle_gamma   90.00
#
_symmetry.space_group_name_H-M   'P 1'
#
loop_
_entity.id
_entity.type
_entity.pdbx_description
1 polymer ?
#
loop_
_entity_poly.entity_id
_entity_poly.type
_entity_poly.pdbx_seq_one_letter_code
_entity_poly.pdbx_strand_id
1 'polypeptide(L)'
;MILYNLNQDDSLPLQTALFRYTNSTVRELHLHECNYYFNEEECITLAHSPLGLQCQVLSIVVKNCESIVILVQQMNKLRILKVVVNDENNDKHIQWLKDYLPSTYIITRNVNMRNGILVWI
;
A
#
# COMPACT_ATOMS: atom_id res chain seq x y z
N MET A 1 -1.35 20.40 -0.87
CA MET A 1 -1.13 18.93 -0.84
C MET A 1 -0.88 18.51 -2.27
N ILE A 2 0.33 18.08 -2.62
CA ILE A 2 0.65 17.72 -4.01
C ILE A 2 0.29 16.25 -4.19
N LEU A 3 -0.80 16.00 -4.93
CA LEU A 3 -1.20 14.68 -5.40
C LEU A 3 -0.31 14.32 -6.60
N TYR A 4 0.58 13.35 -6.44
CA TYR A 4 1.29 12.77 -7.57
C TYR A 4 0.51 11.57 -8.07
N ASN A 5 -0.18 11.75 -9.18
CA ASN A 5 -0.75 10.63 -9.93
C ASN A 5 0.31 10.14 -10.92
N LEU A 6 0.89 8.96 -10.64
CA LEU A 6 1.91 8.37 -11.50
C LEU A 6 1.20 7.72 -12.69
N ASN A 7 0.94 8.52 -13.72
CA ASN A 7 0.54 8.00 -15.02
C ASN A 7 1.73 7.20 -15.58
N GLN A 8 1.54 5.89 -15.76
CA GLN A 8 2.54 5.02 -16.40
C GLN A 8 2.82 5.51 -17.82
N ASP A 9 4.09 5.73 -18.12
CA ASP A 9 4.63 5.73 -19.47
C ASP A 9 5.27 4.34 -19.65
N ASP A 10 4.88 3.61 -20.70
CA ASP A 10 5.11 2.17 -20.94
C ASP A 10 6.59 1.74 -21.02
N SER A 11 7.53 2.65 -20.78
CA SER A 11 8.96 2.43 -21.02
C SER A 11 9.80 2.03 -19.79
N LEU A 12 9.26 2.08 -18.57
CA LEU A 12 9.99 1.71 -17.34
C LEU A 12 9.15 0.81 -16.42
N PRO A 13 9.73 -0.26 -15.84
CA PRO A 13 9.06 -1.00 -14.77
C PRO A 13 8.63 -0.02 -13.68
N LEU A 14 7.38 -0.11 -13.22
CA LEU A 14 6.79 0.77 -12.19
C LEU A 14 7.72 0.94 -10.98
N GLN A 15 8.44 -0.13 -10.64
CA GLN A 15 9.53 -0.18 -9.66
C GLN A 15 10.59 0.91 -9.89
N THR A 16 11.20 0.95 -11.08
CA THR A 16 12.27 1.90 -11.43
C THR A 16 11.79 3.35 -11.44
N ALA A 17 10.53 3.58 -11.85
CA ALA A 17 9.95 4.93 -11.85
C ALA A 17 9.64 5.41 -10.42
N LEU A 18 9.02 4.57 -9.58
CA LEU A 18 8.67 4.90 -8.19
C LEU A 18 9.90 5.26 -7.36
N PHE A 19 10.99 4.49 -7.48
CA PHE A 19 12.17 4.66 -6.63
C PHE A 19 13.08 5.83 -7.03
N ARG A 20 12.81 6.50 -8.16
CA ARG A 20 13.55 7.70 -8.58
C ARG A 20 13.01 8.99 -7.96
N TYR A 21 11.79 8.98 -7.43
CA TYR A 21 11.20 10.17 -6.82
C TYR A 21 11.72 10.35 -5.39
N THR A 22 12.50 11.41 -5.19
CA THR A 22 13.09 11.76 -3.88
C THR A 22 12.41 12.98 -3.24
N ASN A 23 11.28 13.44 -3.79
CA ASN A 23 10.63 14.65 -3.28
C ASN A 23 10.13 14.41 -1.84
N SER A 24 10.76 15.09 -0.89
CA SER A 24 10.56 14.90 0.55
C SER A 24 9.18 15.38 1.06
N THR A 25 8.45 16.12 0.23
CA THR A 25 7.10 16.61 0.56
C THR A 25 5.99 15.60 0.26
N VAL A 26 6.29 14.52 -0.46
CA VAL A 26 5.30 13.49 -0.77
C VAL A 26 4.99 12.70 0.50
N ARG A 27 3.73 12.77 0.93
CA ARG A 27 3.21 12.04 2.09
C ARG A 27 2.14 11.02 1.71
N GLU A 28 1.63 11.10 0.49
CA GLU A 28 0.60 10.20 0.01
C GLU A 28 1.04 9.56 -1.30
N LEU A 29 0.87 8.25 -1.40
CA LEU A 29 1.14 7.47 -2.59
C LEU A 29 -0.13 6.74 -3.00
N HIS A 30 -0.64 7.04 -4.19
CA HIS A 30 -1.82 6.40 -4.75
C HIS A 30 -1.39 5.55 -5.95
N LEU A 31 -1.14 4.27 -5.68
CA LEU A 31 -0.65 3.27 -6.65
C LEU A 31 -1.75 2.31 -7.12
N HIS A 32 -2.96 2.46 -6.59
CA HIS A 32 -4.07 1.56 -6.92
C HIS A 32 -4.58 1.72 -8.37
N GLU A 33 -4.34 2.87 -8.98
CA GLU A 33 -4.74 3.18 -10.37
C GLU A 33 -3.76 2.60 -11.41
N CYS A 34 -2.61 2.08 -10.99
CA CYS A 34 -1.55 1.62 -11.89
C CYS A 34 -1.80 0.24 -12.53
N ASN A 35 -3.01 -0.35 -12.39
CA ASN A 35 -3.37 -1.70 -12.87
C ASN A 35 -2.29 -2.76 -12.58
N TYR A 36 -1.62 -2.66 -11.43
CA TYR A 36 -0.46 -3.47 -11.08
C TYR A 36 -0.64 -4.10 -9.70
N TYR A 37 -0.32 -5.39 -9.60
CA TYR A 37 -0.39 -6.16 -8.37
C TYR A 37 1.00 -6.34 -7.79
N PHE A 38 1.28 -5.60 -6.72
CA PHE A 38 2.57 -5.69 -6.03
C PHE A 38 2.69 -7.04 -5.32
N ASN A 39 3.80 -7.73 -5.55
CA ASN A 39 4.19 -8.90 -4.79
C ASN A 39 4.95 -8.51 -3.52
N GLU A 40 5.31 -9.50 -2.70
CA GLU A 40 6.00 -9.28 -1.42
C GLU A 40 7.35 -8.57 -1.57
N GLU A 41 8.21 -9.02 -2.49
CA GLU A 41 9.54 -8.44 -2.73
C GLU A 41 9.43 -6.96 -3.14
N GLU A 42 8.43 -6.63 -3.94
CA GLU A 42 8.15 -5.27 -4.36
C GLU A 42 7.60 -4.41 -3.22
N CYS A 43 6.76 -4.97 -2.34
CA CYS A 43 6.28 -4.28 -1.16
C CYS A 43 7.43 -4.00 -0.17
N ILE A 44 8.36 -4.95 0.00
CA ILE A 44 9.59 -4.76 0.78
C ILE A 44 10.44 -3.65 0.17
N THR A 45 10.62 -3.67 -1.16
CA THR A 45 11.43 -2.66 -1.86
C THR A 45 10.78 -1.28 -1.74
N LEU A 46 9.45 -1.21 -1.85
CA LEU A 46 8.69 0.01 -1.63
C LEU A 46 8.85 0.53 -0.19
N ALA A 47 8.71 -0.32 0.82
CA ALA A 47 8.80 0.07 2.21
C ALA A 47 10.17 0.67 2.58
N HIS A 48 11.24 0.15 1.97
CA HIS A 48 12.62 0.64 2.18
C HIS A 48 13.00 1.82 1.27
N SER A 49 12.18 2.16 0.28
CA SER A 49 12.44 3.29 -0.61
C SER A 49 12.31 4.64 0.12
N PRO A 50 12.96 5.72 -0.36
CA PRO A 50 12.80 7.05 0.22
C PRO A 50 11.34 7.50 0.32
N LEU A 51 10.52 7.16 -0.68
CA LEU A 51 9.08 7.40 -0.68
C LEU A 51 8.37 6.59 0.40
N GLY A 52 8.70 5.31 0.54
CA GLY A 52 8.08 4.44 1.53
C GLY A 52 8.35 4.89 2.96
N LEU A 53 9.59 5.26 3.26
CA LEU A 53 10.04 5.74 4.57
C LEU A 53 9.38 7.06 5.02
N GLN A 54 8.80 7.81 4.09
CA GLN A 54 8.17 9.09 4.36
C GLN A 54 6.66 9.12 4.13
N CYS A 55 6.12 8.06 3.51
CA CYS A 55 4.72 7.91 3.19
C CYS A 55 3.89 7.76 4.48
N GLN A 56 2.79 8.50 4.54
CA GLN A 56 1.80 8.46 5.63
C GLN A 56 0.49 7.83 5.16
N VAL A 57 0.15 7.98 3.88
CA VAL A 57 -1.04 7.39 3.28
C VAL A 57 -0.64 6.60 2.04
N LEU A 58 -0.81 5.29 2.07
CA LEU A 58 -0.56 4.43 0.92
C LEU A 58 -1.88 3.86 0.41
N SER A 59 -2.11 3.96 -0.90
CA SER A 59 -3.13 3.21 -1.60
C SER A 59 -2.49 2.31 -2.65
N ILE A 60 -2.74 1.00 -2.59
CA ILE A 60 -1.98 0.00 -3.36
C ILE A 60 -2.84 -1.25 -3.63
N VAL A 61 -2.51 -2.00 -4.68
CA VAL A 61 -3.06 -3.34 -4.91
C VAL A 61 -1.96 -4.38 -4.72
N VAL A 62 -2.22 -5.41 -3.92
CA VAL A 62 -1.23 -6.45 -3.59
C VAL A 62 -1.72 -7.84 -3.98
N LYS A 63 -0.77 -8.75 -4.20
CA LYS A 63 -1.09 -10.14 -4.53
C LYS A 63 -1.60 -10.96 -3.34
N ASN A 64 -1.17 -10.63 -2.12
CA ASN A 64 -1.47 -11.42 -0.93
C ASN A 64 -1.57 -10.58 0.34
N CYS A 65 -2.09 -11.15 1.42
CA CYS A 65 -2.29 -10.45 2.70
C CYS A 65 -0.99 -10.23 3.46
N GLU A 66 0.00 -11.09 3.26
CA GLU A 66 1.34 -10.98 3.84
C GLU A 66 2.01 -9.67 3.42
N SER A 67 1.78 -9.23 2.18
CA SER A 67 2.22 -7.92 1.69
C SER A 67 1.67 -6.76 2.53
N ILE A 68 0.45 -6.87 3.05
CA ILE A 68 -0.15 -5.85 3.94
C ILE A 68 0.66 -5.77 5.23
N VAL A 69 0.98 -6.93 5.83
CA VAL A 69 1.76 -7.02 7.06
C VAL A 69 3.14 -6.39 6.88
N ILE A 70 3.82 -6.72 5.77
CA ILE A 70 5.12 -6.13 5.42
C ILE A 70 5.04 -4.61 5.39
N LEU A 71 4.05 -4.05 4.67
CA LEU A 71 3.90 -2.60 4.53
C LEU A 71 3.66 -1.92 5.88
N VAL A 72 2.74 -2.43 6.70
CA VAL A 72 2.42 -1.80 8.00
C VAL A 72 3.52 -1.93 9.04
N GLN A 73 4.37 -2.97 8.95
CA GLN A 73 5.47 -3.17 9.89
C GLN A 73 6.74 -2.42 9.48
N GLN A 74 7.00 -2.25 8.18
CA GLN A 74 8.26 -1.67 7.70
C GLN A 74 8.14 -0.17 7.37
N MET A 75 6.94 0.33 7.04
CA MET A 75 6.72 1.74 6.76
C MET A 75 6.42 2.52 8.05
N ASN A 76 7.45 2.87 8.80
CA ASN A 76 7.34 3.47 10.14
C ASN A 76 6.53 4.79 10.24
N LYS A 77 6.29 5.48 9.12
CA LYS A 77 5.49 6.72 9.08
C LYS A 77 4.08 6.52 8.55
N LEU A 78 3.74 5.29 8.14
CA LEU A 78 2.43 4.96 7.60
C LEU A 78 1.38 5.09 8.69
N ARG A 79 0.29 5.79 8.36
CA ARG A 79 -0.87 6.01 9.23
C ARG A 79 -2.13 5.39 8.64
N ILE A 80 -2.21 5.37 7.31
CA ILE A 80 -3.37 4.87 6.58
C ILE A 80 -2.89 4.00 5.43
N LEU A 81 -3.36 2.77 5.39
CA LEU A 81 -3.20 1.86 4.26
C LEU A 81 -4.56 1.53 3.65
N LYS A 82 -4.73 1.86 2.37
CA LYS A 82 -5.88 1.53 1.53
C LYS A 82 -5.46 0.46 0.54
N VAL A 83 -5.75 -0.79 0.83
CA VAL A 83 -5.22 -1.92 0.06
C VAL A 83 -6.31 -2.77 -0.56
N VAL A 84 -6.14 -3.18 -1.81
CA VAL A 84 -6.95 -4.22 -2.44
C VAL A 84 -6.08 -5.46 -2.57
N VAL A 85 -6.60 -6.61 -2.16
CA VAL A 85 -5.91 -7.91 -2.32
C VAL A 85 -6.49 -8.59 -3.56
N ASN A 86 -5.63 -9.20 -4.37
CA ASN A 86 -6.02 -9.94 -5.58
C ASN A 86 -6.71 -11.30 -5.28
N ASP A 87 -7.55 -11.35 -4.26
CA ASP A 87 -8.34 -12.52 -3.87
C ASP A 87 -9.74 -12.04 -3.43
N GLU A 88 -10.76 -12.80 -3.79
CA GLU A 88 -12.18 -12.43 -3.66
C GLU A 88 -12.69 -12.47 -2.21
N ASN A 89 -11.96 -13.05 -1.25
CA ASN A 89 -12.47 -13.25 0.11
C ASN A 89 -12.00 -12.23 1.16
N ASN A 90 -12.46 -11.00 1.02
CA ASN A 90 -12.08 -9.90 1.91
C ASN A 90 -12.40 -10.10 3.39
N ASP A 91 -13.50 -10.79 3.72
CA ASP A 91 -13.89 -10.95 5.13
C ASP A 91 -12.93 -11.85 5.88
N LYS A 92 -12.43 -12.90 5.20
CA LYS A 92 -11.34 -13.73 5.74
C LYS A 92 -10.06 -12.94 5.92
N HIS A 93 -9.71 -12.09 4.95
CA HIS A 93 -8.51 -11.24 5.04
C HIS A 93 -8.59 -10.24 6.19
N ILE A 94 -9.73 -9.57 6.36
CA ILE A 94 -9.93 -8.62 7.46
C ILE A 94 -9.82 -9.34 8.81
N GLN A 95 -10.43 -10.52 8.95
CA GLN A 95 -10.34 -11.28 10.19
C GLN A 95 -8.90 -11.73 10.46
N TRP A 96 -8.22 -12.29 9.46
CA TRP A 96 -6.82 -12.70 9.57
C TRP A 96 -5.91 -11.53 9.98
N LEU A 97 -6.09 -10.35 9.38
CA LEU A 97 -5.35 -9.14 9.74
C LEU A 97 -5.63 -8.72 11.19
N LYS A 98 -6.87 -8.82 11.67
CA LYS A 98 -7.23 -8.51 13.06
C LYS A 98 -6.60 -9.49 14.06
N ASP A 99 -6.44 -10.74 13.66
CA ASP A 99 -5.81 -11.77 14.50
C ASP A 99 -4.29 -11.61 14.54
N TYR A 100 -3.68 -11.11 13.45
CA TYR A 100 -2.23 -11.00 13.29
C TYR A 100 -1.66 -9.65 13.73
N LEU A 101 -2.37 -8.55 13.49
CA LEU A 101 -1.89 -7.19 13.77
C LEU A 101 -2.28 -6.71 15.17
N PRO A 102 -1.57 -5.72 15.73
CA PRO A 102 -1.93 -5.14 17.02
C PRO A 102 -3.38 -4.66 17.07
N SER A 103 -4.06 -4.87 18.20
CA SER A 103 -5.45 -4.44 18.40
C SER A 103 -5.63 -2.92 18.41
N THR A 104 -4.53 -2.16 18.46
CA THR A 104 -4.53 -0.70 18.27
C THR A 104 -4.85 -0.30 16.82
N TYR A 105 -4.67 -1.20 15.85
CA TYR A 105 -4.95 -0.91 14.45
C TYR A 105 -6.44 -1.08 14.16
N ILE A 106 -7.02 -0.12 13.44
CA ILE A 106 -8.42 -0.20 13.02
C ILE A 106 -8.46 -0.77 11.60
N ILE A 107 -8.93 -2.01 11.47
CA ILE A 107 -9.02 -2.74 10.20
C ILE A 107 -10.49 -2.85 9.80
N THR A 108 -10.84 -2.26 8.66
CA THR A 108 -12.22 -2.18 8.15
C THR A 108 -12.27 -2.39 6.65
N ARG A 109 -13.47 -2.59 6.11
CA ARG A 109 -13.69 -2.61 4.66
C ARG A 109 -13.66 -1.17 4.12
N ASN A 110 -12.89 -0.95 3.07
CA ASN A 110 -12.91 0.33 2.35
C ASN A 110 -14.05 0.32 1.33
N VAL A 111 -15.17 0.97 1.66
CA VAL A 111 -16.36 1.02 0.78
C VAL A 111 -16.12 1.78 -0.53
N ASN A 112 -15.09 2.62 -0.60
CA ASN A 112 -14.77 3.42 -1.78
C ASN A 112 -13.90 2.65 -2.79
N MET A 113 -13.33 1.51 -2.40
CA MET A 113 -12.54 0.65 -3.27
C MET A 113 -13.22 -0.70 -3.36
N ARG A 114 -13.51 -1.18 -4.59
CA ARG A 114 -14.08 -2.51 -4.76
C ARG A 114 -13.12 -3.54 -4.16
N ASN A 115 -13.61 -4.29 -3.19
CA ASN A 115 -12.81 -5.22 -2.39
C ASN A 115 -11.60 -4.57 -1.70
N GLY A 116 -11.72 -3.31 -1.25
CA GLY A 116 -10.68 -2.66 -0.48
C GLY A 116 -10.75 -2.98 1.02
N ILE A 117 -9.57 -3.03 1.63
CA ILE A 117 -9.33 -3.06 3.06
C ILE A 117 -8.70 -1.70 3.44
N LEU A 118 -9.14 -1.16 4.57
CA LEU A 118 -8.62 0.07 5.16
C LEU A 118 -8.01 -0.28 6.52
N VAL A 119 -6.74 0.03 6.68
CA VAL A 119 -6.00 -0.13 7.94
C VAL A 119 -5.57 1.25 8.43
N TRP A 120 -5.97 1.58 9.65
CA TRP A 120 -5.47 2.75 10.39
C TRP A 120 -4.46 2.28 11.43
N ILE A 121 -3.28 2.89 11.43
CA ILE A 121 -2.11 2.55 12.25
C ILE A 121 -1.90 3.60 13.34
#